data_AF-A0A7X8MI06-F1
#
_entry.id   AF-A0A7X8MI06-F1
#
_cell.length_a   1.000
_cell.length_b   1.000
_cell.length_c   1.000
_cell.angle_alpha   90.00
_cell.angle_beta   90.00
_cell.angle_gamma   90.00
#
_symmetry.space_group_name_H-M   'P 1'
#
loop_
_entity.id
_entity.type
_entity.pdbx_description
1 polymer ?
#
loop_
_entity_poly.entity_id
_entity_poly.type
_entity_poly.pdbx_seq_one_letter_code
_entity_poly.pdbx_strand_id
1 'polypeptide(L)'
;MITAKVTKKIIIPVFVILVLSITTMLILMISGAFKNTEPLYGKFIYKNADGSMAIIILTKDFVYCENVNYESPQINAAYLLVCDKIKKTEHKFDMNEFRKLQEAYIAEMNFKEVFDGKYSKIENIRYNEKENQYYYEVPNPETGSYGLDLCFDVASKTLSCGDMVFKYAGDIKGN
;
A
#
# COMPACT_ATOMS: atom_id res chain seq x y z
N MET A 1 64.50 -30.86 16.08
CA MET A 1 63.51 -30.09 16.87
C MET A 1 62.90 -29.05 15.93
N ILE A 2 61.78 -29.36 15.28
CA ILE A 2 61.14 -28.45 14.32
C ILE A 2 60.21 -27.52 15.10
N THR A 3 60.59 -26.26 15.16
CA THR A 3 59.93 -25.17 15.87
C THR A 3 58.57 -24.84 15.23
N ALA A 4 57.51 -25.48 15.72
CA ALA A 4 56.13 -25.08 15.48
C ALA A 4 55.79 -23.84 16.32
N LYS A 5 56.08 -22.62 15.85
CA LYS A 5 55.76 -21.42 16.65
C LYS A 5 55.60 -20.10 15.90
N VAL A 6 54.93 -20.03 14.74
CA VAL A 6 54.56 -18.70 14.17
C VAL A 6 53.18 -18.64 13.49
N THR A 7 52.45 -19.74 13.30
CA THR A 7 51.26 -19.71 12.42
C THR A 7 49.98 -19.14 13.05
N LYS A 8 49.92 -18.89 14.36
CA LYS A 8 48.67 -18.48 15.05
C LYS A 8 48.41 -16.96 15.12
N LYS A 9 49.40 -16.09 14.84
CA LYS A 9 49.23 -14.64 15.06
C LYS A 9 48.66 -13.87 13.85
N ILE A 10 48.80 -14.39 12.64
CA ILE A 10 48.38 -13.67 11.41
C ILE A 10 46.96 -14.07 10.96
N ILE A 11 46.49 -15.25 11.36
CA ILE A 11 45.17 -15.78 10.94
C ILE A 11 44.01 -14.97 11.54
N ILE A 12 44.13 -14.53 12.79
CA ILE A 12 43.07 -13.77 13.49
C ILE A 12 42.76 -12.42 12.83
N PRO A 13 43.74 -11.55 12.52
CA PRO A 13 43.42 -10.26 11.89
C PRO A 13 42.85 -10.42 10.48
N VAL A 14 43.32 -11.41 9.69
CA VAL A 14 42.78 -11.66 8.35
C VAL A 14 41.33 -12.17 8.41
N PHE A 15 41.03 -13.08 9.34
CA PHE A 15 39.68 -13.60 9.51
C PHE A 15 38.68 -12.52 9.95
N VAL A 16 39.10 -11.63 10.86
CA VAL A 16 38.28 -10.51 11.33
C VAL A 16 37.97 -9.52 10.19
N ILE A 17 38.97 -9.18 9.36
CA ILE A 17 38.77 -8.32 8.18
C ILE A 17 37.84 -8.99 7.18
N LEU A 18 37.98 -10.30 6.96
CA LEU A 18 37.13 -11.05 6.03
C LEU A 18 35.67 -11.05 6.50
N VAL A 19 35.43 -11.33 7.79
CA VAL A 19 34.08 -11.30 8.38
C VAL A 19 33.47 -9.91 8.31
N LEU A 20 34.24 -8.86 8.63
CA LEU A 20 33.79 -7.47 8.49
C LEU A 20 33.45 -7.12 7.04
N SER A 21 34.26 -7.55 6.07
CA SER A 21 33.98 -7.28 4.65
C SER A 21 32.70 -7.96 4.16
N ILE A 22 32.45 -9.20 4.61
CA ILE A 22 31.23 -9.96 4.28
C ILE A 22 30.01 -9.32 4.93
N THR A 23 30.09 -8.94 6.21
CA THR A 23 28.97 -8.26 6.88
C THR A 23 28.69 -6.89 6.29
N THR A 24 29.73 -6.13 5.90
CA THR A 24 29.54 -4.84 5.23
C THR A 24 28.93 -5.02 3.83
N MET A 25 29.35 -6.05 3.07
CA MET A 25 28.70 -6.39 1.80
C MET A 25 27.26 -6.83 1.99
N LEU A 26 26.93 -7.63 3.01
CA LEU A 26 25.56 -8.02 3.32
C LEU A 26 24.71 -6.81 3.70
N ILE A 27 25.23 -5.90 4.52
CA ILE A 27 24.57 -4.64 4.87
C ILE A 27 24.38 -3.78 3.62
N LEU A 28 25.38 -3.66 2.75
CA LEU A 28 25.32 -2.92 1.49
C LEU A 28 24.41 -3.56 0.45
N MET A 29 24.27 -4.89 0.44
CA MET A 29 23.31 -5.61 -0.40
C MET A 29 21.89 -5.44 0.14
N ILE A 30 21.68 -5.49 1.45
CA ILE A 30 20.39 -5.20 2.09
C ILE A 30 20.02 -3.73 1.90
N SER A 31 20.97 -2.79 1.94
CA SER A 31 20.70 -1.36 1.72
C SER A 31 20.71 -0.94 0.24
N GLY A 32 21.32 -1.72 -0.65
CA GLY A 32 21.39 -1.48 -2.09
C GLY A 32 20.31 -2.18 -2.92
N ALA A 33 19.76 -3.29 -2.44
CA ALA A 33 18.68 -4.03 -3.12
C ALA A 33 17.30 -3.36 -3.01
N PHE A 34 17.16 -2.34 -2.16
CA PHE A 34 15.92 -1.55 -2.00
C PHE A 34 15.88 -0.28 -2.86
N LYS A 35 16.61 -0.22 -3.98
CA LYS A 35 16.60 0.96 -4.88
C LYS A 35 15.74 0.84 -6.14
N ASN A 36 14.87 -0.16 -6.24
CA ASN A 36 13.70 -0.05 -7.11
C ASN A 36 12.51 0.46 -6.29
N THR A 37 12.67 1.67 -5.77
CA THR A 37 11.66 2.51 -5.11
C THR A 37 10.82 3.23 -6.14
N GLU A 38 10.40 2.55 -7.20
CA GLU A 38 9.43 3.12 -8.12
C GLU A 38 8.11 2.39 -7.95
N PRO A 39 7.00 3.14 -7.80
CA PRO A 39 5.68 2.54 -7.81
C PRO A 39 5.46 1.81 -9.14
N LEU A 40 4.97 0.57 -9.06
CA LEU A 40 4.63 -0.20 -10.24
C LEU A 40 3.25 0.24 -10.74
N TYR A 41 3.21 0.79 -11.95
CA TYR A 41 1.98 1.14 -12.63
C TYR A 41 1.59 0.04 -13.61
N GLY A 42 0.29 -0.25 -13.72
CA GLY A 42 -0.20 -1.30 -14.58
C GLY A 42 -1.56 -1.82 -14.19
N LYS A 43 -1.89 -3.00 -14.68
CA LYS A 43 -3.15 -3.69 -14.40
C LYS A 43 -2.97 -4.62 -13.21
N PHE A 44 -3.90 -4.55 -12.29
CA PHE A 44 -4.00 -5.41 -11.12
C PHE A 44 -5.34 -6.13 -11.14
N ILE A 45 -5.34 -7.42 -10.81
CA ILE A 45 -6.52 -8.27 -10.89
C ILE A 45 -6.76 -9.03 -9.58
N TYR A 46 -8.03 -9.22 -9.26
CA TYR A 46 -8.50 -10.06 -8.18
C TYR A 46 -9.65 -10.94 -8.71
N LYS A 47 -9.68 -12.20 -8.31
CA LYS A 47 -10.76 -13.12 -8.67
C LYS A 47 -11.75 -13.19 -7.50
N ASN A 48 -12.96 -12.70 -7.72
CA ASN A 48 -14.04 -12.74 -6.74
C ASN A 48 -14.49 -14.17 -6.46
N ALA A 49 -15.17 -14.35 -5.33
CA ALA A 49 -15.68 -15.66 -4.89
C ALA A 49 -16.70 -16.26 -5.89
N ASP A 50 -17.45 -15.40 -6.58
CA ASP A 50 -18.41 -15.77 -7.64
C ASP A 50 -17.74 -16.10 -8.98
N GLY A 51 -16.40 -15.98 -9.06
CA GLY A 51 -15.62 -16.23 -10.28
C GLY A 51 -15.46 -15.03 -11.20
N SER A 52 -16.14 -13.91 -10.93
CA SER A 52 -15.92 -12.64 -11.65
C SER A 52 -14.53 -12.08 -11.36
N MET A 53 -14.07 -11.17 -12.23
CA MET A 53 -12.76 -10.54 -12.12
C MET A 53 -12.92 -9.07 -11.74
N ALA A 54 -12.37 -8.69 -10.60
CA ALA A 54 -12.18 -7.31 -10.21
C ALA A 54 -10.85 -6.79 -10.78
N ILE A 55 -10.85 -5.55 -11.25
CA ILE A 55 -9.72 -4.95 -11.95
C ILE A 55 -9.43 -3.58 -11.34
N ILE A 56 -8.16 -3.31 -11.09
CA ILE A 56 -7.65 -1.96 -10.86
C ILE A 56 -6.57 -1.66 -11.89
N ILE A 57 -6.74 -0.58 -12.64
CA ILE A 57 -5.74 -0.03 -13.56
C ILE A 57 -5.15 1.19 -12.86
N LEU A 58 -3.88 1.10 -12.50
CA LEU A 58 -3.17 2.15 -11.80
C LEU A 58 -2.16 2.80 -12.73
N THR A 59 -2.26 4.11 -12.90
CA THR A 59 -1.30 4.95 -13.63
C THR A 59 -0.70 5.99 -12.69
N LYS A 60 0.19 6.84 -13.19
CA LYS A 60 0.79 7.93 -12.40
C LYS A 60 -0.25 8.94 -11.90
N ASP A 61 -1.28 9.20 -12.71
CA ASP A 61 -2.20 10.32 -12.48
C ASP A 61 -3.63 9.87 -12.19
N PHE A 62 -3.99 8.64 -12.58
CA PHE A 62 -5.35 8.12 -12.50
C PHE A 62 -5.40 6.67 -12.05
N VAL A 63 -6.51 6.33 -11.40
CA VAL A 63 -6.96 4.96 -11.18
C VAL A 63 -8.24 4.69 -11.96
N TYR A 64 -8.40 3.47 -12.47
CA TYR A 64 -9.68 2.93 -12.90
C TYR A 64 -9.98 1.66 -12.13
N CYS A 65 -11.19 1.54 -11.61
CA CYS A 65 -11.65 0.39 -10.83
C CYS A 65 -12.85 -0.24 -11.52
N GLU A 66 -12.92 -1.57 -11.57
CA GLU A 66 -14.05 -2.30 -12.16
C GLU A 66 -14.33 -3.57 -11.36
N ASN A 67 -15.60 -3.78 -11.01
CA ASN A 67 -16.09 -4.92 -10.24
C ASN A 67 -15.38 -5.11 -8.88
N VAL A 68 -14.89 -4.02 -8.29
CA VAL A 68 -14.28 -4.00 -6.96
C VAL A 68 -15.38 -4.05 -5.90
N ASN A 69 -15.11 -4.74 -4.78
CA ASN A 69 -15.95 -4.63 -3.59
C ASN A 69 -15.55 -3.38 -2.80
N TYR A 70 -16.45 -2.39 -2.76
CA TYR A 70 -16.22 -1.10 -2.11
C TYR A 70 -16.67 -1.06 -0.65
N GLU A 71 -17.29 -2.12 -0.12
CA GLU A 71 -17.89 -2.12 1.22
C GLU A 71 -16.87 -1.75 2.32
N SER A 72 -15.73 -2.42 2.36
CA SER A 72 -14.66 -2.15 3.33
C SER A 72 -14.08 -0.73 3.18
N PRO A 73 -13.71 -0.27 1.96
CA PRO A 73 -13.37 1.14 1.73
C PRO A 73 -14.43 2.14 2.20
N GLN A 74 -15.72 1.89 1.93
CA GLN A 74 -16.83 2.76 2.34
C GLN A 74 -16.96 2.83 3.87
N ILE A 75 -16.87 1.69 4.55
CA ILE A 75 -16.91 1.62 6.02
C ILE A 75 -15.77 2.43 6.63
N ASN A 76 -14.56 2.32 6.07
CA ASN A 76 -13.38 3.06 6.53
C ASN A 76 -13.52 4.57 6.28
N ALA A 77 -13.99 4.96 5.10
CA ALA A 77 -14.26 6.36 4.77
C ALA A 77 -15.30 6.98 5.72
N ALA A 78 -16.39 6.27 5.99
CA ALA A 78 -17.42 6.69 6.94
C ALA A 78 -16.88 6.77 8.37
N TYR A 79 -16.04 5.82 8.80
CA TYR A 79 -15.38 5.87 10.11
C TYR A 79 -14.57 7.16 10.29
N LEU A 80 -13.74 7.50 9.29
CA LEU A 80 -12.91 8.72 9.32
C LEU A 80 -13.77 9.99 9.40
N LEU A 81 -14.91 10.00 8.70
CA LEU A 81 -15.89 11.08 8.75
C LEU A 81 -16.48 11.29 10.15
N VAL A 82 -16.87 10.21 10.82
CA VAL A 82 -17.38 10.27 12.19
C VAL A 82 -16.28 10.80 13.13
N CYS A 83 -15.05 10.29 13.01
CA CYS A 83 -13.92 10.74 13.81
C CYS A 83 -13.61 12.23 13.61
N ASP A 84 -13.66 12.73 12.38
CA ASP A 84 -13.47 14.15 12.08
C ASP A 84 -14.58 15.01 12.71
N LYS A 85 -15.84 14.55 12.65
CA LYS A 85 -16.97 15.21 13.32
C LYS A 85 -16.77 15.27 14.83
N ILE A 86 -16.35 14.18 15.47
CA ILE A 86 -16.03 14.13 16.90
C ILE A 86 -14.99 15.20 17.24
N LYS A 87 -13.88 15.25 16.48
CA LYS A 87 -12.82 16.22 16.70
C LYS A 87 -13.30 17.67 16.57
N LYS A 88 -14.13 17.95 15.56
CA LYS A 88 -14.64 19.30 15.28
C LYS A 88 -15.70 19.78 16.27
N THR A 89 -16.50 18.87 16.80
CA THR A 89 -17.63 19.21 17.68
C THR A 89 -17.31 19.05 19.16
N GLU A 90 -16.17 18.43 19.50
CA GLU A 90 -15.81 17.99 20.85
C GLU A 90 -16.88 17.09 21.53
N HIS A 91 -17.86 16.62 20.74
CA HIS A 91 -18.97 15.81 21.23
C HIS A 91 -18.47 14.40 21.56
N LYS A 92 -18.87 13.90 22.73
CA LYS A 92 -18.61 12.52 23.14
C LYS A 92 -19.77 11.65 22.66
N PHE A 93 -19.55 10.97 21.54
CA PHE A 93 -20.47 9.97 21.03
C PHE A 93 -20.39 8.71 21.89
N ASP A 94 -21.55 8.13 22.21
CA ASP A 94 -21.59 6.74 22.63
C ASP A 94 -21.45 5.80 21.42
N MET A 95 -21.22 4.50 21.67
CA MET A 95 -21.00 3.53 20.59
C MET A 95 -22.21 3.34 19.67
N ASN A 96 -23.43 3.56 20.16
CA ASN A 96 -24.63 3.43 19.36
C ASN A 96 -24.84 4.66 18.47
N GLU A 97 -24.55 5.85 19.00
CA GLU A 97 -24.55 7.11 18.24
C GLU A 97 -23.47 7.09 17.15
N PHE A 98 -22.26 6.62 17.49
CA PHE A 98 -21.18 6.41 16.53
C PHE A 98 -21.63 5.54 15.36
N ARG A 99 -22.19 4.35 15.68
CA ARG A 99 -22.63 3.39 14.67
C ARG A 99 -23.74 3.96 13.79
N LYS A 100 -24.77 4.59 14.38
CA LYS A 100 -25.87 5.21 13.62
C LYS A 100 -25.36 6.28 12.66
N LEU A 101 -24.39 7.09 13.09
CA LEU A 101 -23.82 8.12 12.25
C LEU A 101 -22.94 7.52 11.14
N GLN A 102 -22.17 6.48 11.43
CA GLN A 102 -21.40 5.76 10.43
C GLN A 102 -22.31 5.12 9.38
N GLU A 103 -23.39 4.44 9.80
CA GLU A 103 -24.40 3.86 8.91
C GLU A 103 -25.04 4.91 8.00
N ALA A 104 -25.33 6.10 8.53
CA ALA A 104 -25.84 7.22 7.75
C ALA A 104 -24.85 7.68 6.67
N TYR A 105 -23.57 7.84 7.02
CA TYR A 105 -22.54 8.19 6.02
C TYR A 105 -22.34 7.09 4.99
N ILE A 106 -22.34 5.80 5.37
CA ILE A 106 -22.24 4.69 4.42
C ILE A 106 -23.39 4.73 3.43
N ALA A 107 -24.62 5.00 3.89
CA ALA A 107 -25.80 5.09 3.03
C ALA A 107 -25.72 6.23 2.01
N GLU A 108 -24.98 7.30 2.31
CA GLU A 108 -24.75 8.44 1.42
C GLU A 108 -23.57 8.22 0.46
N MET A 109 -22.61 7.38 0.86
CA MET A 109 -21.38 7.11 0.11
C MET A 109 -21.61 6.08 -0.99
N ASN A 110 -22.04 6.48 -2.18
CA ASN A 110 -22.24 5.55 -3.31
C ASN A 110 -20.94 5.24 -4.08
N PHE A 111 -19.94 4.64 -3.43
CA PHE A 111 -18.61 4.42 -4.05
C PHE A 111 -18.68 3.61 -5.34
N LYS A 112 -19.59 2.64 -5.44
CA LYS A 112 -19.78 1.88 -6.68
C LYS A 112 -20.18 2.79 -7.83
N GLU A 113 -21.16 3.68 -7.65
CA GLU A 113 -21.55 4.61 -8.70
C GLU A 113 -20.43 5.60 -9.04
N VAL A 114 -19.64 6.00 -8.05
CA VAL A 114 -18.59 7.02 -8.19
C VAL A 114 -17.34 6.48 -8.91
N PHE A 115 -16.90 5.27 -8.57
CA PHE A 115 -15.60 4.74 -9.02
C PHE A 115 -15.69 3.61 -10.05
N ASP A 116 -16.77 2.81 -10.02
CA ASP A 116 -16.84 1.59 -10.82
C ASP A 116 -17.01 1.91 -12.31
N GLY A 117 -16.11 1.38 -13.13
CA GLY A 117 -16.04 1.63 -14.57
C GLY A 117 -15.59 3.05 -14.93
N LYS A 118 -15.03 3.81 -13.99
CA LYS A 118 -14.64 5.22 -14.19
C LYS A 118 -13.17 5.46 -13.84
N TYR A 119 -12.56 6.41 -14.56
CA TYR A 119 -11.23 6.92 -14.21
C TYR A 119 -11.35 8.02 -13.17
N SER A 120 -10.58 7.91 -12.09
CA SER A 120 -10.51 8.88 -11.00
C SER A 120 -9.09 9.37 -10.83
N LYS A 121 -8.93 10.67 -10.57
CA LYS A 121 -7.62 11.31 -10.43
C LYS A 121 -7.00 10.95 -9.08
N ILE A 122 -5.70 10.69 -9.09
CA ILE A 122 -4.89 10.55 -7.87
C ILE A 122 -4.52 11.95 -7.41
N GLU A 123 -4.83 12.28 -6.15
CA GLU A 123 -4.48 13.58 -5.57
C GLU A 123 -3.10 13.56 -4.93
N ASN A 124 -2.77 12.47 -4.24
CA ASN A 124 -1.51 12.36 -3.51
C ASN A 124 -0.95 10.93 -3.57
N ILE A 125 0.38 10.84 -3.57
CA ILE A 125 1.13 9.59 -3.49
C ILE A 125 2.15 9.73 -2.36
N ARG A 126 2.02 8.88 -1.34
CA ARG A 126 2.92 8.86 -0.18
C ARG A 126 3.68 7.56 -0.15
N TYR A 127 4.99 7.62 0.06
CA TYR A 127 5.82 6.43 0.26
C TYR A 127 6.13 6.23 1.74
N ASN A 128 5.87 5.03 2.24
CA ASN A 128 6.30 4.58 3.56
C ASN A 128 7.54 3.69 3.40
N GLU A 129 8.71 4.24 3.72
CA GLU A 129 9.99 3.52 3.67
C GLU A 129 10.04 2.32 4.61
N LYS A 130 9.42 2.42 5.80
CA LYS A 130 9.47 1.37 6.82
C LYS A 130 8.73 0.10 6.36
N GLU A 131 7.61 0.29 5.68
CA GLU A 131 6.75 -0.80 5.18
C GLU A 131 7.02 -1.13 3.71
N ASN A 132 7.84 -0.31 3.03
CA ASN A 132 8.10 -0.39 1.61
C ASN A 132 6.80 -0.36 0.76
N GLN A 133 5.95 0.63 1.04
CA GLN A 133 4.60 0.74 0.50
C GLN A 133 4.29 2.13 -0.05
N TYR A 134 3.57 2.19 -1.16
CA TYR A 134 3.01 3.42 -1.72
C TYR A 134 1.53 3.51 -1.41
N TYR A 135 1.10 4.64 -0.87
CA TYR A 135 -0.30 4.95 -0.59
C TYR A 135 -0.79 6.00 -1.59
N TYR A 136 -1.83 5.66 -2.34
CA TYR A 136 -2.47 6.53 -3.33
C TYR A 136 -3.80 7.01 -2.77
N GLU A 137 -3.94 8.31 -2.65
CA GLU A 137 -5.17 8.96 -2.24
C GLU A 137 -5.95 9.34 -3.49
N VAL A 138 -7.11 8.70 -3.66
CA VAL A 138 -8.01 8.89 -4.80
C VAL A 138 -9.29 9.48 -4.26
N PRO A 139 -9.41 10.82 -4.13
CA PRO A 139 -10.59 11.45 -3.57
C PRO A 139 -11.84 11.11 -4.38
N ASN A 140 -13.00 11.21 -3.76
CA ASN A 140 -14.26 11.19 -4.50
C ASN A 140 -14.25 12.36 -5.52
N PRO A 141 -14.39 12.10 -6.83
CA PRO A 141 -14.32 13.14 -7.86
C PRO A 141 -15.42 14.19 -7.77
N GLU A 142 -16.56 13.89 -7.15
CA GLU A 142 -17.69 14.79 -7.03
C GLU A 142 -17.58 15.70 -5.80
N THR A 143 -17.13 15.15 -4.67
CA THR A 143 -17.09 15.86 -3.38
C THR A 143 -15.68 16.24 -2.94
N GLY A 144 -14.65 15.73 -3.60
CA GLY A 144 -13.24 15.88 -3.23
C GLY A 144 -12.85 15.23 -1.90
N SER A 145 -13.77 14.52 -1.23
CA SER A 145 -13.59 14.09 0.15
C SER A 145 -13.82 12.59 0.31
N TYR A 146 -13.07 11.93 1.21
CA TYR A 146 -13.29 10.54 1.63
C TYR A 146 -13.38 9.56 0.46
N GLY A 147 -12.30 9.49 -0.32
CA GLY A 147 -12.22 8.62 -1.49
C GLY A 147 -11.60 7.25 -1.22
N LEU A 148 -11.02 6.65 -2.24
CA LEU A 148 -10.31 5.38 -2.13
C LEU A 148 -8.86 5.62 -1.71
N ASP A 149 -8.44 4.92 -0.66
CA ASP A 149 -7.03 4.75 -0.34
C ASP A 149 -6.55 3.41 -0.88
N LEU A 150 -5.57 3.46 -1.78
CA LEU A 150 -4.93 2.26 -2.34
C LEU A 150 -3.53 2.12 -1.76
N CYS A 151 -3.14 0.90 -1.42
CA CYS A 151 -1.79 0.61 -0.91
C CYS A 151 -1.09 -0.38 -1.85
N PHE A 152 0.01 0.05 -2.47
CA PHE A 152 0.89 -0.81 -3.26
C PHE A 152 2.06 -1.27 -2.42
N ASP A 153 2.17 -2.58 -2.23
CA ASP A 153 3.30 -3.23 -1.57
C ASP A 153 4.37 -3.60 -2.61
N VAL A 154 5.54 -2.97 -2.49
CA VAL A 154 6.63 -3.09 -3.48
C VAL A 154 7.23 -4.50 -3.48
N ALA A 155 7.33 -5.13 -2.31
CA ALA A 155 7.97 -6.44 -2.16
C ALA A 155 7.15 -7.55 -2.81
N SER A 156 5.84 -7.57 -2.55
CA SER A 156 4.91 -8.56 -3.08
C SER A 156 4.36 -8.19 -4.46
N LYS A 157 4.55 -6.94 -4.90
CA LYS A 157 3.96 -6.38 -6.13
C LYS A 157 2.44 -6.53 -6.15
N THR A 158 1.80 -6.26 -5.01
CA THR A 158 0.35 -6.31 -4.86
C THR A 158 -0.22 -4.93 -4.57
N LEU A 159 -1.45 -4.70 -5.01
CA LEU A 159 -2.19 -3.49 -4.75
C LEU A 159 -3.42 -3.83 -3.89
N SER A 160 -3.62 -3.12 -2.80
CA SER A 160 -4.71 -3.36 -1.86
C SER A 160 -5.72 -2.21 -1.93
N CYS A 161 -7.01 -2.58 -1.91
CA CYS A 161 -8.14 -1.66 -1.75
C CYS A 161 -9.05 -2.22 -0.66
N GLY A 162 -9.00 -1.64 0.55
CA GLY A 162 -9.57 -2.27 1.74
C GLY A 162 -8.99 -3.68 1.95
N ASP A 163 -9.87 -4.67 2.10
CA ASP A 163 -9.48 -6.07 2.33
C ASP A 163 -9.13 -6.85 1.06
N MET A 164 -9.31 -6.26 -0.12
CA MET A 164 -9.00 -6.91 -1.39
C MET A 164 -7.54 -6.69 -1.78
N VAL A 165 -6.82 -7.79 -2.06
CA VAL A 165 -5.40 -7.77 -2.47
C VAL A 165 -5.28 -8.23 -3.93
N PHE A 166 -5.01 -7.29 -4.82
CA PHE A 166 -4.91 -7.49 -6.26
C PHE A 166 -3.48 -7.83 -6.67
N LYS A 167 -3.35 -8.77 -7.61
CA LYS A 167 -2.05 -9.20 -8.16
C LYS A 167 -1.73 -8.46 -9.45
N TYR A 168 -0.45 -8.13 -9.64
CA TYR A 168 0.03 -7.55 -10.88
C TYR A 168 -0.22 -8.47 -12.08
N ALA A 169 -0.85 -7.94 -13.12
CA ALA A 169 -1.23 -8.66 -14.33
C ALA A 169 -0.49 -8.16 -15.60
N GLY A 170 0.31 -7.11 -15.49
CA GLY A 170 1.13 -6.58 -16.57
C GLY A 170 1.01 -5.07 -16.76
N ASP A 171 1.92 -4.53 -17.56
CA ASP A 171 1.98 -3.10 -17.83
C ASP A 171 0.79 -2.66 -18.69
N ILE A 172 0.31 -1.44 -18.47
CA ILE A 172 -0.64 -0.80 -19.40
C ILE A 172 0.22 -0.19 -20.52
N LYS A 173 0.24 -0.84 -21.69
CA LYS A 173 0.81 -0.22 -22.88
C LYS A 173 -0.10 0.92 -23.30
N GLY A 174 0.41 2.15 -23.25
CA GLY A 174 -0.34 3.32 -23.72
C GLY A 174 -0.71 3.16 -25.19
N ASN A 175 -1.99 3.40 -25.51
CA ASN A 175 -2.41 3.79 -26.85
C ASN A 175 -2.38 5.31 -26.94
#